data_AF-A0A644ZER6-F1
#
_entry.id   AF-A0A644ZER6-F1
#
_cell.length_a   1.000
_cell.length_b   1.000
_cell.length_c   1.000
_cell.angle_alpha   90.00
_cell.angle_beta   90.00
_cell.angle_gamma   90.00
#
_symmetry.space_group_name_H-M   'P 1'
#
loop_
_entity.id
_entity.type
_entity.pdbx_description
1 polymer ?
#
loop_
_entity_poly.entity_id
_entity_poly.type
_entity_poly.pdbx_seq_one_letter_code
_entity_poly.pdbx_strand_id
1 'polypeptide(L)'
;MEKIETKALTAAQQERLAGKTAYRVAILCGEKSLSDLKGTSIYVTLPYSLQANETSQMVRVIRLTASNYLVEVPYLYDSGEVTFSTPFPALYGVGYEVPNVSTYADVVNTAWYYRAVRFAAKNGLMCGTSQTAFSPDAPMTRGMLVTVLYRLEGEPKTAVENGYVDLADTDWCAPAVLWATETGIATGYGDGPFDADAPLTREQMSAIFYRYAAYKGLTLTITEDLSAFKDTDSVSPWATDALRWAVASGLMNGVTPDTLVPAMTATRAQTAAILLRYAQSFIQ
;
A
#
# COMPACT_ATOMS: atom_id res chain seq x y z
N MET A 1 -6.04 3.37 -25.42
CA MET A 1 -4.72 3.55 -24.78
C MET A 1 -3.88 4.41 -25.69
N GLU A 2 -3.08 5.31 -25.14
CA GLU A 2 -2.26 6.24 -25.92
C GLU A 2 -0.83 6.26 -25.36
N LYS A 3 0.18 6.12 -26.22
CA LYS A 3 1.58 6.35 -25.82
C LYS A 3 1.80 7.84 -25.66
N ILE A 4 2.32 8.26 -24.52
CA ILE A 4 2.53 9.67 -24.19
C ILE A 4 3.97 10.06 -24.50
N GLU A 5 4.13 11.13 -25.28
CA GLU A 5 5.45 11.74 -25.49
C GLU A 5 5.97 12.34 -24.18
N THR A 6 7.25 12.13 -23.85
CA THR A 6 7.84 12.59 -22.58
C THR A 6 7.60 14.07 -22.29
N LYS A 7 7.67 14.94 -23.31
CA LYS A 7 7.43 16.39 -23.18
C LYS A 7 5.99 16.76 -22.79
N ALA A 8 5.04 15.84 -22.93
CA ALA A 8 3.65 16.04 -22.52
C ALA A 8 3.42 15.67 -21.04
N LEU A 9 4.43 15.10 -20.37
CA LEU A 9 4.42 14.83 -18.94
C LEU A 9 4.91 16.06 -18.15
N THR A 10 4.38 16.27 -16.95
CA THR A 10 4.92 17.29 -16.04
C THR A 10 6.33 16.92 -15.56
N ALA A 11 7.11 17.89 -15.07
CA ALA A 11 8.46 17.63 -14.54
C ALA A 11 8.45 16.55 -13.44
N ALA A 12 7.50 16.62 -12.51
CA ALA A 12 7.32 15.63 -11.46
C ALA A 12 7.01 14.22 -12.03
N GLN A 13 6.17 14.13 -13.07
CA GLN A 13 5.87 12.85 -13.72
C GLN A 13 7.08 12.27 -14.44
N GLN A 14 7.87 13.10 -15.13
CA GLN A 14 9.10 12.67 -15.80
C GLN A 14 10.13 12.15 -14.80
N GLU A 15 10.33 12.87 -13.69
CA GLU A 15 11.21 12.46 -12.59
C GLU A 15 10.77 11.12 -12.00
N ARG A 16 9.49 10.99 -11.66
CA ARG A 16 8.92 9.79 -11.04
C ARG A 16 8.96 8.56 -11.96
N LEU A 17 8.70 8.73 -13.26
CA LEU A 17 8.77 7.63 -14.23
C LEU A 17 10.21 7.26 -14.62
N ALA A 18 11.18 8.14 -14.37
CA ALA A 18 12.61 7.87 -14.54
C ALA A 18 12.96 7.24 -15.90
N GLY A 19 12.46 7.83 -16.99
CA GLY A 19 12.74 7.39 -18.37
C GLY A 19 11.92 6.19 -18.88
N LYS A 20 10.98 5.65 -18.08
CA LYS A 20 10.05 4.62 -18.53
C LYS A 20 9.13 5.14 -19.63
N THR A 21 8.75 4.27 -20.56
CA THR A 21 7.79 4.62 -21.62
C THR A 21 6.40 4.81 -21.00
N ALA A 22 5.82 5.99 -21.18
CA ALA A 22 4.54 6.33 -20.58
C ALA A 22 3.37 6.04 -21.52
N TYR A 23 2.29 5.50 -20.94
CA TYR A 23 1.03 5.21 -21.61
C TYR A 23 -0.14 5.74 -20.77
N ARG A 24 -1.07 6.45 -21.41
CA ARG A 24 -2.34 6.84 -20.79
C ARG A 24 -3.40 5.79 -21.10
N VAL A 25 -3.95 5.21 -20.05
CA VAL A 25 -5.13 4.34 -20.11
C VAL A 25 -6.32 5.17 -19.67
N ALA A 26 -7.27 5.39 -20.57
CA ALA A 26 -8.50 6.13 -20.30
C ALA A 26 -9.70 5.32 -20.80
N ILE A 27 -10.79 5.36 -20.05
CA ILE A 27 -12.11 4.87 -20.47
C ILE A 27 -13.04 6.07 -20.49
N LEU A 28 -13.75 6.26 -21.60
CA LEU A 28 -14.64 7.39 -21.80
C LEU A 28 -16.10 6.93 -21.77
N CYS A 29 -16.93 7.66 -21.04
CA CYS A 29 -18.39 7.58 -21.13
C CYS A 29 -18.88 8.91 -21.73
N GLY A 30 -19.13 8.91 -23.05
CA GLY A 30 -19.22 10.15 -23.81
C GLY A 30 -17.88 10.89 -23.82
N GLU A 31 -17.88 12.16 -23.40
CA GLU A 31 -16.65 12.97 -23.28
C GLU A 31 -15.98 12.89 -21.90
N LYS A 32 -16.61 12.23 -20.92
CA LYS A 32 -16.09 12.14 -19.55
C LYS A 32 -15.18 10.94 -19.40
N SER A 33 -13.97 11.16 -18.89
CA SER A 33 -13.09 10.06 -18.47
C SER A 33 -13.54 9.51 -17.13
N LEU A 34 -13.61 8.18 -17.03
CA LEU A 34 -13.76 7.49 -15.75
C LEU A 34 -12.43 7.49 -15.01
N SER A 35 -12.45 7.68 -13.69
CA SER A 35 -11.26 7.63 -12.81
C SER A 35 -11.12 6.30 -12.07
N ASP A 36 -12.21 5.53 -11.95
CA ASP A 36 -12.21 4.16 -11.44
C ASP A 36 -13.31 3.35 -12.13
N LEU A 37 -13.27 2.04 -11.90
CA LEU A 37 -14.22 1.08 -12.45
C LEU A 37 -15.07 0.38 -11.38
N LYS A 38 -15.21 1.01 -10.20
CA LYS A 38 -16.07 0.58 -9.07
C LYS A 38 -16.05 -0.93 -8.79
N GLY A 39 -14.85 -1.50 -8.69
CA GLY A 39 -14.65 -2.92 -8.35
C GLY A 39 -14.55 -3.87 -9.55
N THR A 40 -14.72 -3.36 -10.78
CA THR A 40 -14.37 -4.10 -12.00
C THR A 40 -12.96 -3.74 -12.45
N SER A 41 -12.31 -4.62 -13.22
CA SER A 41 -10.98 -4.38 -13.77
C SER A 41 -10.97 -4.61 -15.29
N ILE A 42 -10.08 -3.91 -15.97
CA ILE A 42 -9.76 -4.14 -17.38
C ILE A 42 -8.41 -4.81 -17.52
N TYR A 43 -8.25 -5.57 -18.60
CA TYR A 43 -6.95 -6.05 -19.05
C TYR A 43 -6.32 -5.04 -19.99
N VAL A 44 -5.07 -4.70 -19.72
CA VAL A 44 -4.27 -3.73 -20.46
C VAL A 44 -3.02 -4.45 -20.96
N THR A 45 -2.78 -4.41 -22.27
CA THR A 45 -1.56 -4.94 -22.89
C THR A 45 -0.76 -3.78 -23.47
N LEU A 46 0.48 -3.62 -23.03
CA LEU A 46 1.39 -2.57 -23.48
C LEU A 46 2.66 -3.18 -24.08
N PRO A 47 3.18 -2.65 -25.19
CA PRO A 47 4.37 -3.21 -25.82
C PRO A 47 5.63 -2.85 -25.01
N TYR A 48 6.50 -3.84 -24.84
CA TYR A 48 7.84 -3.72 -24.27
C TYR A 48 8.76 -4.82 -24.79
N SER A 49 9.59 -4.53 -25.78
CA SER A 49 10.60 -5.47 -26.26
C SER A 49 11.86 -5.37 -25.41
N LEU A 50 12.28 -6.49 -24.81
CA LEU A 50 13.53 -6.59 -24.06
C LEU A 50 14.74 -6.24 -24.95
N GLN A 51 15.65 -5.44 -24.40
CA GLN A 51 16.97 -5.24 -25.00
C GLN A 51 17.91 -6.41 -24.68
N ALA A 52 19.05 -6.52 -25.38
CA ALA A 52 19.96 -7.67 -25.32
C ALA A 52 20.48 -8.02 -23.91
N ASN A 53 20.50 -7.05 -22.99
CA ASN A 53 20.97 -7.18 -21.60
C ASN A 53 19.82 -7.16 -20.57
N GLU A 54 18.57 -7.23 -21.01
CA GLU A 54 17.40 -7.19 -20.16
C GLU A 54 16.79 -8.58 -19.94
N THR A 55 16.18 -8.78 -18.78
CA THR A 55 15.37 -9.95 -18.46
C THR A 55 13.95 -9.52 -18.09
N SER A 56 12.97 -10.36 -18.41
CA SER A 56 11.55 -10.11 -18.11
C SER A 56 11.27 -9.89 -16.60
N GLN A 57 12.10 -10.48 -15.73
CA GLN A 57 12.00 -10.34 -14.27
C GLN A 57 12.29 -8.91 -13.77
N MET A 58 12.99 -8.11 -14.56
CA MET A 58 13.38 -6.74 -14.22
C MET A 58 12.56 -5.68 -14.96
N VAL A 59 11.62 -6.10 -15.80
CA VAL A 59 10.59 -5.20 -16.34
C VAL A 59 9.72 -4.69 -15.19
N ARG A 60 9.22 -3.47 -15.30
CA ARG A 60 8.29 -2.87 -14.34
C ARG A 60 7.14 -2.23 -15.08
N VAL A 61 5.94 -2.49 -14.57
CA VAL A 61 4.74 -1.71 -14.88
C VAL A 61 4.43 -0.90 -13.64
N ILE A 62 4.43 0.43 -13.76
CA ILE A 62 4.18 1.35 -12.66
C ILE A 62 3.00 2.24 -13.01
N ARG A 63 1.97 2.24 -12.17
CA ARG A 63 0.92 3.26 -12.19
C ARG A 63 1.40 4.48 -11.42
N LEU A 64 1.24 5.66 -12.01
CA LEU A 64 1.42 6.92 -11.30
C LEU A 64 0.04 7.44 -10.87
N THR A 65 -0.16 7.56 -9.56
CA THR A 65 -1.43 7.99 -8.97
C THR A 65 -1.63 9.50 -9.11
N ALA A 66 -2.84 9.99 -8.85
CA ALA A 66 -3.12 11.44 -8.83
C ALA A 66 -2.26 12.18 -7.80
N SER A 67 -1.94 11.53 -6.68
CA SER A 67 -1.02 12.03 -5.63
C SER A 67 0.47 11.78 -5.92
N ASN A 68 0.83 11.42 -7.16
CA ASN A 68 2.20 11.13 -7.59
C ASN A 68 2.87 9.95 -6.84
N TYR A 69 2.10 9.00 -6.34
CA TYR A 69 2.66 7.74 -5.84
C TYR A 69 2.94 6.79 -7.00
N LEU A 70 4.06 6.07 -6.90
CA LEU A 70 4.47 5.03 -7.82
C LEU A 70 3.97 3.69 -7.30
N VAL A 71 2.91 3.16 -7.89
CA VAL A 71 2.32 1.87 -7.54
C VAL A 71 2.75 0.84 -8.58
N GLU A 72 3.57 -0.12 -8.17
CA GLU A 72 3.94 -1.22 -9.06
C GLU A 72 2.73 -2.15 -9.26
N VAL A 73 2.48 -2.52 -10.51
CA VAL A 73 1.31 -3.32 -10.90
C VAL A 73 1.77 -4.73 -11.26
N PRO A 74 1.16 -5.79 -10.73
CA PRO A 74 1.43 -7.15 -11.15
C PRO A 74 1.13 -7.31 -12.65
N TYR A 75 2.05 -7.93 -13.38
CA TYR A 75 1.93 -8.11 -14.83
C TYR A 75 2.42 -9.50 -15.22
N LEU A 76 1.95 -9.96 -16.37
CA LEU A 76 2.53 -11.05 -17.14
C LEU A 76 3.37 -10.44 -18.24
N TYR A 77 4.55 -11.00 -18.48
CA TYR A 77 5.36 -10.65 -19.65
C TYR A 77 5.37 -11.83 -20.60
N ASP A 78 4.98 -11.57 -21.84
CA ASP A 78 5.01 -12.55 -22.92
C ASP A 78 5.33 -11.85 -24.24
N SER A 79 6.21 -12.45 -25.03
CA SER A 79 6.42 -12.10 -26.45
C SER A 79 6.60 -10.61 -26.76
N GLY A 80 7.27 -9.85 -25.88
CA GLY A 80 7.50 -8.41 -26.09
C GLY A 80 6.38 -7.50 -25.62
N GLU A 81 5.48 -8.00 -24.79
CA GLU A 81 4.37 -7.27 -24.22
C GLU A 81 4.26 -7.51 -22.71
N VAL A 82 3.70 -6.52 -22.01
CA VAL A 82 3.25 -6.65 -20.63
C VAL A 82 1.73 -6.60 -20.59
N THR A 83 1.12 -7.59 -19.95
CA THR A 83 -0.34 -7.64 -19.73
C THR A 83 -0.63 -7.57 -18.25
N PHE A 84 -1.55 -6.70 -17.85
CA PHE A 84 -1.95 -6.55 -16.45
C PHE A 84 -3.45 -6.25 -16.33
N SER A 85 -4.00 -6.55 -15.16
CA SER A 85 -5.36 -6.18 -14.78
C SER A 85 -5.34 -4.94 -13.90
N THR A 86 -6.25 -4.00 -14.12
CA THR A 86 -6.35 -2.79 -13.30
C THR A 86 -7.78 -2.25 -13.23
N PRO A 87 -8.23 -1.75 -12.07
CA PRO A 87 -9.48 -1.01 -11.95
C PRO A 87 -9.32 0.50 -12.24
N PHE A 88 -8.11 0.96 -12.56
CA PHE A 88 -7.78 2.39 -12.66
C PHE A 88 -7.35 2.81 -14.07
N PRO A 89 -8.17 3.60 -14.78
CA PRO A 89 -7.71 4.38 -15.91
C PRO A 89 -6.74 5.47 -15.41
N ALA A 90 -5.46 5.37 -15.74
CA ALA A 90 -4.39 6.21 -15.20
C ALA A 90 -3.20 6.34 -16.17
N LEU A 91 -2.15 7.02 -15.72
CA LEU A 91 -0.85 7.02 -16.39
C LEU A 91 -0.03 5.82 -15.92
N TYR A 92 0.46 5.04 -16.88
CA TYR A 92 1.31 3.87 -16.65
C TYR A 92 2.67 4.06 -17.29
N GLY A 93 3.73 3.72 -16.59
CA GLY A 93 5.08 3.60 -17.11
C GLY A 93 5.48 2.15 -17.28
N VAL A 94 6.01 1.78 -18.44
CA VAL A 94 6.64 0.48 -18.68
C VAL A 94 8.11 0.69 -18.97
N GLY A 95 8.97 -0.07 -18.28
CA GLY A 95 10.40 -0.04 -18.56
C GLY A 95 11.21 -1.02 -17.73
N TYR A 96 12.49 -1.13 -18.06
CA TYR A 96 13.44 -1.92 -17.31
C TYR A 96 13.93 -1.17 -16.07
N GLU A 97 13.99 -1.88 -14.95
CA GLU A 97 14.62 -1.37 -13.76
C GLU A 97 15.41 -2.49 -13.11
N VAL A 98 16.74 -2.39 -13.20
CA VAL A 98 17.63 -3.19 -12.37
C VAL A 98 17.22 -2.93 -10.92
N PRO A 99 16.94 -3.97 -10.13
CA PRO A 99 16.77 -3.83 -8.70
C PRO A 99 18.11 -3.32 -8.18
N ASN A 100 18.30 -2.00 -8.17
CA ASN A 100 19.38 -1.37 -7.46
C ASN A 100 19.34 -1.96 -6.06
N VAL A 101 20.54 -2.24 -5.53
CA VAL A 101 20.77 -2.68 -4.16
C VAL A 101 19.72 -1.97 -3.31
N SER A 102 18.86 -2.75 -2.64
CA SER A 102 17.90 -2.18 -1.72
C SER A 102 18.60 -1.08 -0.93
N THR A 103 17.94 0.08 -0.75
CA THR A 103 18.49 1.13 0.11
C THR A 103 18.89 0.58 1.49
N TYR A 104 18.30 -0.56 1.87
CA TYR A 104 18.58 -1.30 3.09
C TYR A 104 19.27 -2.63 2.81
N ALA A 105 20.39 -2.88 3.51
CA ALA A 105 21.22 -4.06 3.37
C ALA A 105 20.55 -5.37 3.83
N ASP A 106 19.55 -5.26 4.71
CA ASP A 106 18.75 -6.38 5.26
C ASP A 106 17.52 -6.74 4.41
N VAL A 107 17.43 -6.18 3.20
CA VAL A 107 16.32 -6.40 2.27
C VAL A 107 16.87 -6.95 0.95
N VAL A 108 16.96 -8.28 0.89
CA VAL A 108 17.45 -9.02 -0.28
C VAL A 108 16.43 -8.96 -1.42
N ASN A 109 16.89 -8.81 -2.66
CA ASN A 109 16.01 -8.63 -3.82
C ASN A 109 15.13 -9.85 -4.18
N THR A 110 15.45 -11.02 -3.64
CA THR A 110 14.66 -12.26 -3.75
C THR A 110 13.65 -12.44 -2.61
N ALA A 111 13.68 -11.58 -1.58
CA ALA A 111 12.74 -11.67 -0.47
C ALA A 111 11.31 -11.35 -0.94
N TRP A 112 10.32 -12.08 -0.42
CA TRP A 112 8.91 -11.91 -0.79
C TRP A 112 8.39 -10.48 -0.55
N TYR A 113 8.95 -9.78 0.45
CA TYR A 113 8.61 -8.40 0.79
C TYR A 113 9.43 -7.35 0.03
N TYR A 114 10.41 -7.74 -0.79
CA TYR A 114 11.33 -6.79 -1.44
C TYR A 114 10.59 -5.69 -2.21
N ARG A 115 9.61 -6.06 -3.04
CA ARG A 115 8.82 -5.11 -3.83
C ARG A 115 7.99 -4.18 -2.94
N ALA A 116 7.45 -4.72 -1.86
CA ALA A 116 6.64 -3.98 -0.91
C ALA A 116 7.45 -2.94 -0.13
N VAL A 117 8.62 -3.33 0.37
CA VAL A 117 9.55 -2.41 1.04
C VAL A 117 10.00 -1.32 0.08
N ARG A 118 10.35 -1.69 -1.16
CA ARG A 118 10.72 -0.71 -2.19
C ARG A 118 9.59 0.27 -2.49
N PHE A 119 8.35 -0.22 -2.61
CA PHE A 119 7.17 0.61 -2.80
C PHE A 119 7.03 1.62 -1.65
N ALA A 120 7.07 1.15 -0.40
CA ALA A 120 6.91 2.00 0.76
C ALA A 120 8.03 3.04 0.88
N ALA A 121 9.28 2.65 0.60
CA ALA A 121 10.44 3.53 0.66
C ALA A 121 10.45 4.59 -0.47
N LYS A 122 10.20 4.19 -1.73
CA LYS A 122 10.19 5.11 -2.88
C LYS A 122 9.08 6.17 -2.80
N ASN A 123 7.99 5.84 -2.13
CA ASN A 123 6.88 6.75 -1.90
C ASN A 123 6.99 7.51 -0.58
N GLY A 124 8.08 7.32 0.19
CA GLY A 124 8.30 8.00 1.47
C GLY A 124 7.33 7.56 2.59
N LEU A 125 6.60 6.46 2.41
CA LEU A 125 5.56 6.02 3.34
C LEU A 125 6.19 5.37 4.58
N MET A 126 7.16 4.48 4.38
CA MET A 126 7.93 3.84 5.45
C MET A 126 9.40 4.21 5.33
N CYS A 127 10.01 4.57 6.45
CA CYS A 127 11.45 4.80 6.57
C CYS A 127 12.13 3.57 7.18
N GLY A 128 13.42 3.40 6.93
CA GLY A 128 14.24 2.40 7.62
C GLY A 128 14.40 2.73 9.10
N THR A 129 14.77 1.72 9.89
CA THR A 129 15.14 1.90 11.31
C THR A 129 16.55 2.48 11.46
N SER A 130 17.33 2.48 10.38
CA SER A 130 18.57 3.23 10.24
C SER A 130 18.75 3.65 8.77
N GLN A 131 19.87 4.31 8.47
CA GLN A 131 20.23 4.65 7.08
C GLN A 131 20.43 3.40 6.20
N THR A 132 20.78 2.25 6.79
CA THR A 132 21.15 1.03 6.07
C THR A 132 20.28 -0.18 6.38
N ALA A 133 19.32 -0.08 7.32
CA ALA A 133 18.45 -1.19 7.72
C ALA A 133 16.97 -0.79 7.67
N PHE A 134 16.15 -1.69 7.13
CA PHE A 134 14.70 -1.57 7.17
C PHE A 134 14.10 -2.24 8.41
N SER A 135 14.77 -3.25 8.95
CA SER A 135 14.31 -4.19 9.96
C SER A 135 12.97 -4.85 9.58
N PRO A 136 12.94 -5.67 8.51
CA PRO A 136 11.70 -6.25 7.98
C PRO A 136 10.93 -7.10 8.99
N ASP A 137 11.64 -7.82 9.86
CA ASP A 137 11.05 -8.71 10.86
C ASP A 137 10.78 -8.03 12.20
N ALA A 138 11.18 -6.75 12.37
CA ALA A 138 10.86 -6.02 13.58
C ALA A 138 9.35 -5.74 13.66
N PRO A 139 8.79 -5.66 14.89
CA PRO A 139 7.38 -5.34 15.08
C PRO A 139 6.97 -4.02 14.43
N MET A 140 5.79 -4.01 13.82
CA MET A 140 5.10 -2.78 13.46
C MET A 140 4.37 -2.25 14.70
N THR A 141 4.65 -1.02 15.10
CA THR A 141 3.93 -0.39 16.23
C THR A 141 2.71 0.39 15.77
N ARG A 142 1.82 0.70 16.72
CA ARG A 142 0.63 1.54 16.49
C ARG A 142 0.98 2.89 15.89
N GLY A 143 1.93 3.60 16.49
CA GLY A 143 2.44 4.89 16.02
C GLY A 143 3.01 4.80 14.60
N MET A 144 3.77 3.74 14.30
CA MET A 144 4.31 3.54 12.96
C MET A 144 3.21 3.39 11.91
N LEU A 145 2.17 2.59 12.18
CA LEU A 145 1.10 2.38 11.19
C LEU A 145 0.30 3.66 10.93
N VAL A 146 -0.06 4.42 11.97
CA VAL A 146 -0.81 5.68 11.76
C VAL A 146 0.04 6.72 11.02
N THR A 147 1.35 6.78 11.28
CA THR A 147 2.26 7.65 10.51
C THR A 147 2.36 7.24 9.04
N VAL A 148 2.33 5.95 8.73
CA VAL A 148 2.29 5.48 7.33
C VAL A 148 1.02 5.96 6.62
N LEU A 149 -0.14 5.84 7.27
CA LEU A 149 -1.42 6.28 6.69
C LEU A 149 -1.51 7.82 6.59
N TYR A 150 -0.98 8.53 7.58
CA TYR A 150 -0.88 9.99 7.58
C TYR A 150 -0.06 10.51 6.40
N ARG A 151 1.09 9.90 6.12
CA ARG A 151 1.92 10.20 4.95
C ARG A 151 1.23 9.87 3.64
N LEU A 152 0.43 8.80 3.62
CA LEU A 152 -0.36 8.40 2.47
C LEU A 152 -1.46 9.42 2.13
N GLU A 153 -1.95 10.16 3.12
CA GLU A 153 -2.89 11.28 2.96
C GLU A 153 -2.20 12.62 2.70
N GLY A 154 -0.88 12.64 2.56
CA GLY A 154 -0.12 13.87 2.32
C GLY A 154 0.06 14.75 3.57
N GLU A 155 0.09 14.14 4.76
CA GLU A 155 0.36 14.79 6.04
C GLU A 155 -0.58 15.98 6.32
N PRO A 156 -1.91 15.76 6.33
CA PRO A 156 -2.89 16.82 6.54
C PRO A 156 -2.74 17.46 7.93
N LYS A 157 -2.97 18.77 8.03
CA LYS A 157 -3.01 19.43 9.35
C LYS A 157 -4.18 18.91 10.17
N THR A 158 -3.95 18.74 11.47
CA THR A 158 -4.98 18.42 12.46
C THR A 158 -5.20 19.62 13.38
N ALA A 159 -6.44 19.79 13.84
CA ALA A 159 -6.83 20.82 14.81
C ALA A 159 -7.15 20.23 16.19
N VAL A 160 -7.01 18.91 16.36
CA VAL A 160 -7.26 18.23 17.63
C VAL A 160 -6.14 18.52 18.62
N GLU A 161 -6.51 18.94 19.83
CA GLU A 161 -5.58 19.09 20.94
C GLU A 161 -5.09 17.73 21.42
N ASN A 162 -3.83 17.66 21.83
CA ASN A 162 -3.25 16.44 22.35
C ASN A 162 -3.77 16.14 23.76
N GLY A 163 -4.58 15.09 23.87
CA GLY A 163 -5.13 14.60 25.14
C GLY A 163 -4.44 13.35 25.69
N TYR A 164 -3.40 12.83 25.03
CA TYR A 164 -2.75 11.58 25.42
C TYR A 164 -1.65 11.81 26.45
N VAL A 165 -1.70 11.06 27.55
CA VAL A 165 -0.74 11.21 28.68
C VAL A 165 0.67 10.70 28.36
N ASP A 166 0.80 9.85 27.33
CA ASP A 166 2.02 9.17 26.91
C ASP A 166 2.56 9.67 25.56
N LEU A 167 2.05 10.82 25.08
CA LEU A 167 2.44 11.40 23.80
C LEU A 167 2.79 12.88 23.98
N ALA A 168 4.05 13.23 23.75
CA ALA A 168 4.45 14.64 23.70
C ALA A 168 4.18 15.22 22.30
N ASP A 169 3.85 16.51 22.22
CA ASP A 169 3.64 17.18 20.92
C ASP A 169 4.87 17.17 20.01
N THR A 170 6.06 17.01 20.60
CA THR A 170 7.34 16.89 19.89
C THR A 170 7.64 15.49 19.38
N ASP A 171 6.84 14.48 19.76
CA ASP A 171 7.07 13.12 19.31
C ASP A 171 6.82 13.00 17.80
N TRP A 172 7.68 12.24 17.13
CA TRP A 172 7.67 12.11 15.67
C TRP A 172 6.33 11.60 15.11
N CYS A 173 5.56 10.86 15.91
CA CYS A 173 4.26 10.32 15.52
C CYS A 173 3.09 11.21 15.96
N ALA A 174 3.29 12.23 16.79
CA ALA A 174 2.20 13.00 17.39
C ALA A 174 1.23 13.59 16.35
N PRO A 175 1.68 14.26 15.26
CA PRO A 175 0.77 14.76 14.24
C PRO A 175 -0.10 13.66 13.60
N ALA A 176 0.50 12.49 13.36
CA ALA A 176 -0.19 11.35 12.76
C ALA A 176 -1.18 10.70 13.72
N VAL A 177 -0.84 10.60 15.01
CA VAL A 177 -1.72 10.08 16.05
C VAL A 177 -2.94 10.97 16.22
N LEU A 178 -2.74 12.29 16.30
CA LEU A 178 -3.83 13.26 16.45
C LEU A 178 -4.74 13.26 15.22
N TRP A 179 -4.17 13.23 14.00
CA TRP A 179 -4.95 13.09 12.77
C TRP A 179 -5.75 11.76 12.74
N ALA A 180 -5.13 10.64 13.11
CA ALA A 180 -5.82 9.35 13.14
C ALA A 180 -6.94 9.31 14.19
N THR A 181 -6.78 10.07 15.27
CA THR A 181 -7.82 10.26 16.31
C THR A 181 -8.96 11.12 15.79
N GLU A 182 -8.66 12.27 15.18
CA GLU A 182 -9.64 13.17 14.57
C GLU A 182 -10.51 12.47 13.51
N THR A 183 -9.89 11.61 12.71
CA THR A 183 -10.56 10.90 11.61
C THR A 183 -11.18 9.56 12.04
N GLY A 184 -11.00 9.14 13.28
CA GLY A 184 -11.51 7.86 13.80
C GLY A 184 -10.79 6.62 13.25
N ILE A 185 -9.65 6.77 12.59
CA ILE A 185 -8.84 5.66 12.07
C ILE A 185 -8.23 4.84 13.21
N ALA A 186 -7.73 5.52 14.24
CA ALA A 186 -7.19 4.91 15.44
C ALA A 186 -7.44 5.82 16.64
N THR A 187 -7.70 5.21 17.80
CA THR A 187 -7.89 5.91 19.07
C THR A 187 -7.00 5.24 20.12
N GLY A 188 -6.68 5.98 21.18
CA GLY A 188 -6.07 5.42 22.40
C GLY A 188 -7.03 4.57 23.24
N TYR A 189 -6.53 4.13 24.39
CA TYR A 189 -7.26 3.27 25.31
C TYR A 189 -7.91 4.09 26.43
N GLY A 190 -9.24 4.26 26.35
CA GLY A 190 -9.99 5.11 27.28
C GLY A 190 -9.47 6.54 27.31
N ASP A 191 -9.46 7.16 28.48
CA ASP A 191 -8.95 8.53 28.70
C ASP A 191 -7.43 8.57 28.99
N GLY A 192 -6.70 7.49 28.67
CA GLY A 192 -5.31 7.31 29.06
C GLY A 192 -4.33 7.36 27.88
N PRO A 193 -3.55 6.30 27.63
CA PRO A 193 -2.48 6.31 26.63
C PRO A 193 -2.98 6.05 25.21
N PHE A 194 -2.26 6.58 24.21
CA PHE A 194 -2.37 6.09 22.84
C PHE A 194 -1.58 4.78 22.64
N ASP A 195 -0.49 4.62 23.37
CA ASP A 195 0.45 3.50 23.32
C ASP A 195 1.08 3.36 21.93
N ALA A 196 1.81 4.40 21.50
CA ALA A 196 2.36 4.49 20.14
C ALA A 196 3.43 3.41 19.86
N ASP A 197 4.14 2.96 20.89
CA ASP A 197 5.21 1.96 20.77
C ASP A 197 4.70 0.52 20.91
N ALA A 198 3.43 0.30 21.29
CA ALA A 198 2.87 -1.03 21.36
C ALA A 198 2.88 -1.73 19.98
N PRO A 199 3.42 -2.96 19.91
CA PRO A 199 3.31 -3.81 18.74
C PRO A 199 1.85 -4.07 18.37
N LEU A 200 1.53 -3.97 17.07
CA LEU A 200 0.23 -4.32 16.56
C LEU A 200 0.11 -5.82 16.34
N THR A 201 -1.00 -6.40 16.78
CA THR A 201 -1.42 -7.71 16.27
C THR A 201 -1.96 -7.58 14.85
N ARG A 202 -2.04 -8.70 14.12
CA ARG A 202 -2.63 -8.73 12.77
C ARG A 202 -4.09 -8.27 12.76
N GLU A 203 -4.87 -8.66 13.76
CA GLU A 203 -6.27 -8.25 13.86
C GLU A 203 -6.44 -6.75 14.17
N GLN A 204 -5.56 -6.17 14.99
CA GLN A 204 -5.53 -4.72 15.23
C GLN A 204 -5.13 -3.94 13.98
N MET A 205 -4.12 -4.42 13.25
CA MET A 205 -3.72 -3.83 11.97
C MET A 205 -4.87 -3.87 10.96
N SER A 206 -5.58 -5.00 10.84
CA SER A 206 -6.77 -5.11 9.98
C SER A 206 -7.84 -4.11 10.37
N ALA A 207 -8.12 -3.94 11.66
CA ALA A 207 -9.10 -2.97 12.13
C ALA A 207 -8.73 -1.52 11.77
N ILE A 208 -7.45 -1.15 11.86
CA ILE A 208 -6.98 0.18 11.47
C ILE A 208 -7.16 0.39 9.95
N PHE A 209 -6.77 -0.58 9.12
CA PHE A 209 -7.00 -0.49 7.66
C PHE A 209 -8.48 -0.47 7.29
N TYR A 210 -9.33 -1.21 8.01
CA TYR A 210 -10.78 -1.22 7.80
C TYR A 210 -11.40 0.15 8.09
N ARG A 211 -11.03 0.79 9.20
CA ARG A 211 -11.47 2.15 9.54
C ARG A 211 -10.92 3.19 8.56
N TYR A 212 -9.67 3.03 8.13
CA TYR A 212 -9.10 3.88 7.09
C TYR A 212 -9.84 3.73 5.75
N ALA A 213 -10.20 2.51 5.36
CA ALA A 213 -11.02 2.28 4.18
C ALA A 213 -12.40 2.94 4.31
N ALA A 214 -13.03 2.89 5.48
CA ALA A 214 -14.26 3.63 5.79
C ALA A 214 -14.07 5.15 5.61
N TYR A 215 -12.98 5.70 6.17
CA TYR A 215 -12.60 7.11 6.03
C TYR A 215 -12.43 7.52 4.56
N LYS A 216 -11.84 6.65 3.73
CA LYS A 216 -11.71 6.88 2.27
C LYS A 216 -13.01 6.69 1.49
N GLY A 217 -14.11 6.33 2.14
CA GLY A 217 -15.40 6.07 1.50
C GLY A 217 -15.42 4.82 0.64
N LEU A 218 -14.55 3.85 0.92
CA LEU A 218 -14.50 2.58 0.21
C LEU A 218 -15.70 1.69 0.58
N THR A 219 -16.10 0.83 -0.34
CA THR A 219 -17.14 -0.17 -0.09
C THR A 219 -16.59 -1.28 0.81
N LEU A 220 -17.19 -1.43 1.99
CA LEU A 220 -16.80 -2.43 2.99
C LEU A 220 -17.68 -3.69 3.00
N THR A 221 -18.65 -3.77 2.08
CA THR A 221 -19.64 -4.86 2.05
C THR A 221 -19.09 -6.17 1.49
N ILE A 222 -17.93 -6.13 0.82
CA ILE A 222 -17.23 -7.34 0.39
C ILE A 222 -16.66 -8.00 1.64
N THR A 223 -17.14 -9.20 1.95
CA THR A 223 -16.72 -9.99 3.11
C THR A 223 -16.56 -11.44 2.70
N GLU A 224 -15.59 -12.12 3.32
CA GLU A 224 -15.29 -13.54 3.09
C GLU A 224 -15.78 -14.35 4.28
N ASP A 225 -16.14 -15.61 4.06
CA ASP A 225 -16.28 -16.55 5.16
C ASP A 225 -14.89 -17.02 5.62
N LEU A 226 -14.55 -16.72 6.88
CA LEU A 226 -13.26 -17.12 7.47
C LEU A 226 -13.23 -18.60 7.87
N SER A 227 -14.31 -19.37 7.69
CA SER A 227 -14.37 -20.80 8.02
C SER A 227 -13.32 -21.66 7.32
N ALA A 228 -12.73 -21.17 6.22
CA ALA A 228 -11.57 -21.78 5.56
C ALA A 228 -10.30 -21.76 6.43
N PHE A 229 -10.22 -20.89 7.44
CA PHE A 229 -9.11 -20.81 8.39
C PHE A 229 -9.44 -21.55 9.69
N LYS A 230 -8.54 -22.46 10.07
CA LYS A 230 -8.70 -23.32 11.25
C LYS A 230 -8.73 -22.57 12.58
N ASP A 231 -8.18 -21.35 12.60
CA ASP A 231 -8.08 -20.50 13.78
C ASP A 231 -9.05 -19.31 13.76
N THR A 232 -10.13 -19.40 12.96
CA THR A 232 -11.16 -18.35 12.93
C THR A 232 -11.79 -18.08 14.31
N ASP A 233 -11.89 -19.09 15.17
CA ASP A 233 -12.42 -18.94 16.54
C ASP A 233 -11.48 -18.16 17.47
N SER A 234 -10.21 -17.99 17.07
CA SER A 234 -9.25 -17.15 17.79
C SER A 234 -9.33 -15.66 17.40
N VAL A 235 -10.19 -15.30 16.43
CA VAL A 235 -10.41 -13.92 16.04
C VAL A 235 -11.23 -13.22 17.12
N SER A 236 -10.74 -12.07 17.60
CA SER A 236 -11.51 -11.27 18.53
C SER A 236 -12.85 -10.81 17.91
N PRO A 237 -13.97 -10.83 18.64
CA PRO A 237 -15.27 -10.42 18.09
C PRO A 237 -15.27 -9.03 17.45
N TRP A 238 -14.56 -8.06 18.03
CA TRP A 238 -14.44 -6.70 17.51
C TRP A 238 -13.63 -6.59 16.22
N ALA A 239 -12.81 -7.59 15.89
CA ALA A 239 -11.96 -7.61 14.70
C ALA A 239 -12.55 -8.43 13.55
N THR A 240 -13.66 -9.14 13.79
CA THR A 240 -14.22 -10.12 12.84
C THR A 240 -14.52 -9.48 11.48
N ASP A 241 -15.27 -8.38 11.45
CA ASP A 241 -15.63 -7.71 10.19
C ASP A 241 -14.42 -7.14 9.46
N ALA A 242 -13.48 -6.56 10.22
CA ALA A 242 -12.25 -6.02 9.66
C ALA A 242 -11.39 -7.10 9.00
N LEU A 243 -11.26 -8.28 9.62
CA LEU A 243 -10.53 -9.41 9.05
C LEU A 243 -11.26 -10.01 7.86
N ARG A 244 -12.58 -10.17 7.93
CA ARG A 244 -13.40 -10.63 6.79
C ARG A 244 -13.21 -9.74 5.58
N TRP A 245 -13.31 -8.43 5.76
CA TRP A 245 -13.08 -7.46 4.69
C TRP A 245 -11.64 -7.49 4.19
N ALA A 246 -10.64 -7.54 5.08
CA ALA A 246 -9.24 -7.54 4.71
C ALA A 246 -8.86 -8.80 3.90
N VAL A 247 -9.44 -9.96 4.23
CA VAL A 247 -9.26 -11.19 3.45
C VAL A 247 -9.98 -11.11 2.11
N ALA A 248 -11.27 -10.72 2.12
CA ALA A 248 -12.09 -10.66 0.91
C ALA A 248 -11.57 -9.66 -0.13
N SER A 249 -10.98 -8.55 0.34
CA SER A 249 -10.33 -7.56 -0.51
C SER A 249 -8.93 -7.96 -0.99
N GLY A 250 -8.41 -9.12 -0.57
CA GLY A 250 -7.06 -9.58 -0.85
C GLY A 250 -5.97 -8.75 -0.17
N LEU A 251 -6.33 -7.86 0.76
CA LEU A 251 -5.40 -7.02 1.48
C LEU A 251 -4.53 -7.87 2.44
N MET A 252 -5.18 -8.78 3.17
CA MET A 252 -4.54 -9.72 4.08
C MET A 252 -4.73 -11.15 3.60
N ASN A 253 -3.64 -11.90 3.55
CA ASN A 253 -3.66 -13.35 3.35
C ASN A 253 -3.40 -14.06 4.68
N GLY A 254 -3.77 -15.33 4.78
CA GLY A 254 -3.32 -16.21 5.86
C GLY A 254 -1.78 -16.22 5.99
N VAL A 255 -1.29 -16.47 7.20
CA VAL A 255 0.14 -16.70 7.44
C VAL A 255 0.54 -18.05 6.82
N THR A 256 -0.37 -19.01 6.85
CA THR A 256 -0.33 -20.24 6.08
C THR A 256 -1.59 -20.32 5.20
N PRO A 257 -1.72 -21.33 4.32
CA PRO A 257 -2.93 -21.51 3.53
C PRO A 257 -4.22 -21.65 4.35
N ASP A 258 -4.14 -22.08 5.61
CA ASP A 258 -5.31 -22.39 6.45
C ASP A 258 -5.27 -21.75 7.86
N THR A 259 -4.36 -20.79 8.12
CA THR A 259 -4.33 -20.03 9.39
C THR A 259 -4.11 -18.51 9.21
N LEU A 260 -4.84 -17.71 10.00
CA LEU A 260 -4.73 -16.25 10.04
C LEU A 260 -3.74 -15.75 11.09
N VAL A 261 -3.65 -16.45 12.22
CA VAL A 261 -2.91 -16.12 13.45
C VAL A 261 -3.20 -14.68 13.91
N PRO A 262 -4.46 -14.35 14.25
CA PRO A 262 -4.92 -12.96 14.44
C PRO A 262 -4.16 -12.20 15.53
N ALA A 263 -3.77 -12.89 16.61
CA ALA A 263 -3.02 -12.33 17.73
C ALA A 263 -1.50 -12.20 17.47
N MET A 264 -0.99 -12.70 16.34
CA MET A 264 0.44 -12.58 16.02
C MET A 264 0.81 -11.12 15.80
N THR A 265 1.92 -10.70 16.37
CA THR A 265 2.52 -9.39 16.10
C THR A 265 2.82 -9.25 14.61
N ALA A 266 2.31 -8.18 13.99
CA ALA A 266 2.58 -7.84 12.62
C ALA A 266 4.01 -7.30 12.47
N THR A 267 4.74 -7.76 11.46
CA THR A 267 6.08 -7.24 11.15
C THR A 267 6.02 -6.06 10.18
N ARG A 268 7.07 -5.24 10.15
CA ARG A 268 7.20 -4.14 9.19
C ARG A 268 7.12 -4.61 7.74
N ALA A 269 7.67 -5.79 7.41
CA ALA A 269 7.56 -6.38 6.08
C ALA A 269 6.11 -6.77 5.71
N GLN A 270 5.36 -7.35 6.65
CA GLN A 270 3.94 -7.67 6.45
C GLN A 270 3.13 -6.39 6.20
N THR A 271 3.38 -5.34 6.98
CA THR A 271 2.69 -4.07 6.80
C THR A 271 3.01 -3.42 5.45
N ALA A 272 4.28 -3.44 5.02
CA ALA A 272 4.65 -2.94 3.70
C ALA A 272 3.91 -3.69 2.58
N ALA A 273 3.78 -5.02 2.71
CA ALA A 273 3.09 -5.84 1.71
C ALA A 273 1.58 -5.55 1.66
N ILE A 274 0.96 -5.40 2.82
CA ILE A 274 -0.44 -4.96 2.94
C ILE A 274 -0.61 -3.57 2.32
N LEU A 275 0.28 -2.62 2.61
CA LEU A 275 0.24 -1.28 2.06
C LEU A 275 0.36 -1.26 0.52
N LEU A 276 1.23 -2.08 -0.05
CA LEU A 276 1.35 -2.22 -1.51
C LEU A 276 0.05 -2.77 -2.12
N ARG A 277 -0.57 -3.81 -1.52
CA ARG A 277 -1.86 -4.34 -1.99
C ARG A 277 -2.98 -3.31 -1.87
N TYR A 278 -3.02 -2.57 -0.75
CA TYR A 278 -3.95 -1.47 -0.58
C TYR A 278 -3.81 -0.44 -1.70
N ALA A 279 -2.57 -0.03 -2.00
CA ALA A 279 -2.29 0.91 -3.07
C ALA A 279 -2.71 0.38 -4.44
N GLN A 280 -2.40 -0.89 -4.74
CA GLN A 280 -2.78 -1.54 -5.99
C GLN A 280 -4.30 -1.59 -6.19
N SER A 281 -5.06 -1.85 -5.13
CA SER A 281 -6.51 -2.04 -5.16
C SER A 281 -7.32 -0.75 -5.04
N PHE A 282 -6.84 0.26 -4.31
CA PHE A 282 -7.70 1.35 -3.84
C PHE A 282 -7.21 2.77 -4.15
N ILE A 283 -5.93 2.99 -4.45
CA ILE A 283 -5.39 4.35 -4.63
C ILE A 283 -5.39 4.73 -6.11
N GLN A 284 -6.16 5.76 -6.48
CA GLN A 284 -6.27 6.25 -7.85
C GLN A 284 -5.01 6.96 -8.34
#